data_AF-A0A3D5JEN0-F1
#
_entry.id   AF-A0A3D5JEN0-F1
#
_cell.length_a   1.000
_cell.length_b   1.000
_cell.length_c   1.000
_cell.angle_alpha   90.00
_cell.angle_beta   90.00
_cell.angle_gamma   90.00
#
_symmetry.space_group_name_H-M   'P 1'
#
loop_
_entity.id
_entity.type
_entity.pdbx_description
1 polymer ?
#
loop_
_entity_poly.entity_id
_entity_poly.type
_entity_poly.pdbx_seq_one_letter_code
_entity_poly.pdbx_strand_id
1 'polypeptide(L)' 'RLAEGRHTVAALAARGRNLGIDLPITNGVDQVVNANAPLQQVVADLLARQAGRE' A
#
# COMPACT_ATOMS: atom_id res chain seq x y z
N ARG A 1 -1.94 -21.22 -4.69
CA ARG A 1 -0.77 -20.37 -5.01
C ARG A 1 -0.62 -19.35 -3.89
N LEU A 2 0.38 -19.51 -3.03
CA LEU A 2 0.73 -18.52 -2.01
C LEU A 2 1.57 -17.45 -2.72
N ALA A 3 0.99 -16.26 -2.95
CA ALA A 3 1.77 -15.14 -3.44
C ALA A 3 2.59 -14.58 -2.28
N GLU A 4 3.90 -14.81 -2.28
CA GLU A 4 4.86 -14.29 -1.29
C GLU A 4 4.65 -12.78 -1.05
N GLY A 5 4.36 -12.04 -2.14
CA GLY A 5 4.06 -10.62 -2.10
C GLY A 5 2.96 -10.20 -1.11
N ARG A 6 1.93 -11.04 -0.86
CA ARG A 6 0.88 -10.69 0.11
C ARG A 6 1.44 -10.59 1.55
N HIS A 7 2.39 -11.46 1.88
CA HIS A 7 2.97 -11.49 3.22
C HIS A 7 4.01 -10.39 3.36
N THR A 8 4.87 -10.24 2.34
CA THR A 8 5.92 -9.22 2.32
C THR A 8 5.34 -7.80 2.37
N VAL A 9 4.27 -7.51 1.62
CA VAL A 9 3.69 -6.17 1.61
C VAL A 9 3.07 -5.80 2.95
N ALA A 10 2.38 -6.73 3.62
CA ALA A 10 1.79 -6.50 4.94
C ALA A 10 2.88 -6.19 6.00
N ALA A 11 3.97 -6.95 5.99
CA ALA A 11 5.10 -6.74 6.90
C ALA A 11 5.80 -5.40 6.62
N LEU A 12 6.00 -5.05 5.35
CA LEU A 12 6.64 -3.79 4.95
C LEU A 12 5.77 -2.57 5.30
N ALA A 13 4.46 -2.65 5.05
CA ALA A 13 3.50 -1.61 5.39
C ALA A 13 3.47 -1.37 6.92
N ALA A 14 3.48 -2.45 7.71
CA ALA A 14 3.56 -2.36 9.17
C ALA A 14 4.87 -1.69 9.63
N ARG A 15 6.00 -2.03 9.01
CA ARG A 15 7.29 -1.42 9.33
C ARG A 15 7.33 0.08 8.99
N GLY A 16 6.78 0.49 7.83
CA GLY A 16 6.69 1.90 7.45
C GLY A 16 5.92 2.73 8.48
N ARG A 17 4.75 2.22 8.92
CA ARG A 17 3.95 2.86 9.98
C ARG A 17 4.73 3.01 11.30
N ASN A 18 5.45 1.98 11.72
CA ASN A 18 6.26 2.02 12.94
C ASN A 18 7.42 3.03 12.88
N LEU A 19 7.94 3.29 11.67
CA LEU A 19 9.03 4.25 11.44
C LEU A 19 8.55 5.66 11.12
N GLY A 20 7.25 5.89 10.98
CA GLY A 20 6.69 7.17 10.51
C GLY A 20 7.03 7.49 9.05
N ILE A 21 7.36 6.48 8.23
CA ILE A 21 7.68 6.63 6.81
C ILE A 21 6.43 6.35 6.00
N ASP A 22 6.03 7.30 5.15
CA ASP A 22 4.93 7.09 4.21
C ASP A 22 5.39 6.20 3.04
N LEU A 23 4.65 5.12 2.79
CA LEU A 23 4.91 4.14 1.74
C LEU A 23 3.65 3.96 0.88
N PRO A 24 3.22 4.97 0.11
CA PRO A 24 1.94 4.98 -0.58
C PRO A 24 1.68 3.74 -1.45
N ILE A 25 2.66 3.37 -2.26
CA ILE A 25 2.53 2.23 -3.16
C ILE A 25 2.43 0.92 -2.37
N THR A 26 3.30 0.71 -1.38
CA THR A 26 3.25 -0.46 -0.50
C THR A 26 1.89 -0.56 0.20
N ASN A 27 1.39 0.55 0.74
CA ASN A 27 0.10 0.60 1.42
C ASN A 27 -1.05 0.30 0.46
N GLY A 28 -1.03 0.85 -0.76
CA GLY A 28 -2.02 0.56 -1.79
C GLY A 28 -2.00 -0.91 -2.22
N VAL A 29 -0.82 -1.50 -2.41
CA VAL A 29 -0.70 -2.93 -2.72
C VAL A 29 -1.25 -3.79 -1.58
N ASP A 30 -0.93 -3.48 -0.31
CA ASP A 30 -1.47 -4.18 0.86
C ASP A 30 -3.01 -4.13 0.90
N GLN A 31 -3.59 -2.96 0.61
CA GLN A 31 -5.04 -2.79 0.51
C GLN A 31 -5.67 -3.69 -0.56
N VAL A 32 -5.07 -3.76 -1.75
CA VAL A 32 -5.60 -4.59 -2.84
C VAL A 32 -5.49 -6.08 -2.51
N VAL A 33 -4.33 -6.54 -2.04
CA VAL A 33 -4.04 -7.98 -1.94
C VAL A 33 -4.44 -8.60 -0.60
N ASN A 34 -4.55 -7.81 0.46
CA ASN A 34 -4.90 -8.30 1.81
C ASN A 34 -6.21 -7.71 2.37
N ALA A 35 -6.65 -6.52 1.92
CA ALA A 35 -7.89 -5.89 2.40
C ALA A 35 -9.06 -5.93 1.41
N ASN A 36 -8.88 -6.56 0.24
CA ASN A 36 -9.87 -6.61 -0.84
C ASN A 36 -10.36 -5.23 -1.31
N ALA A 37 -9.53 -4.19 -1.18
CA ALA A 37 -9.87 -2.88 -1.69
C ALA A 37 -9.99 -2.91 -3.23
N PRO A 38 -10.99 -2.23 -3.83
CA PRO A 38 -11.10 -2.16 -5.27
C PRO A 38 -9.87 -1.50 -5.89
N LEU A 39 -9.22 -2.17 -6.85
CA LEU A 39 -7.99 -1.66 -7.48
C LEU A 39 -8.18 -0.26 -8.07
N GLN A 40 -9.32 -0.01 -8.71
CA GLN A 40 -9.63 1.28 -9.31
C GLN A 40 -9.68 2.40 -8.27
N GLN A 41 -10.23 2.12 -7.08
CA GLN A 41 -10.28 3.09 -5.99
C GLN A 41 -8.87 3.38 -5.46
N VAL A 42 -8.08 2.34 -5.21
CA VAL A 42 -6.70 2.49 -4.72
C VAL A 42 -5.85 3.32 -5.69
N VAL A 43 -5.98 3.08 -6.99
CA VAL A 43 -5.29 3.87 -8.02
C VAL A 43 -5.78 5.32 -8.02
N ALA A 44 -7.08 5.56 -7.93
CA ALA A 44 -7.62 6.92 -7.86
C ALA A 44 -7.08 7.68 -6.64
N ASP A 45 -7.04 7.04 -5.48
CA ASP A 45 -6.53 7.63 -4.24
C ASP A 45 -5.03 7.94 -4.33
N LEU A 46 -4.24 7.05 -4.94
CA LEU A 46 -2.81 7.27 -5.18
C LEU A 46 -2.57 8.48 -6.08
N LEU A 47 -3.36 8.62 -7.15
CA LEU A 47 -3.25 9.73 -8.11
C LEU A 47 -3.80 11.06 -7.55
N ALA A 48 -4.72 11.02 -6.59
CA ALA A 48 -5.28 12.20 -5.94
C ALA A 48 -4.34 12.81 -4.88
N ARG A 49 -3.23 12.15 -4.54
CA ARG A 49 -2.23 12.68 -3.59
C ARG A 49 -1.60 13.97 -4.13
N GLN A 50 -1.43 14.95 -3.25
CA GLN A 50 -0.78 16.21 -3.61
C GLN A 50 0.69 15.97 -4.01
N ALA A 51 1.06 16.41 -5.21
CA ALA A 51 2.45 16.35 -5.69
C ALA A 51 3.37 17.17 -4.76
N GLY A 52 4.54 16.61 -4.40
CA GLY A 52 5.57 17.30 -3.60
C GLY A 52 5.62 16.94 -2.10
N ARG A 53 4.85 15.94 -1.64
CA ARG A 53 5.11 15.22 -0.38
C ARG A 53 5.72 13.86 -0.72
N GLU A 54 6.98 13.87 -1.14
CA GLU A 54 7.85 12.70 -1.14
C GLU A 54 8.92 12.89 -0.06
#